data_AF-A0A2N2S311-F1
#
_entry.id   AF-A0A2N2S311-F1
#
_cell.length_a   1.000
_cell.length_b   1.000
_cell.length_c   1.000
_cell.angle_alpha   90.00
_cell.angle_beta   90.00
_cell.angle_gamma   90.00
#
_symmetry.space_group_name_H-M   'P 1'
#
loop_
_entity.id
_entity.type
_entity.pdbx_description
1 polymer ?
#
loop_
_entity_poly.entity_id
_entity_poly.type
_entity_poly.pdbx_seq_one_letter_code
_entity_poly.pdbx_strand_id
1 'polypeptide(L)' 'MPLLIGVPAETIDGERRLSVVPDVVKKYQGLGAHVMMQTGAGVPAHYRDDA' A
#
# COMPACT_ATOMS: atom_id res chain seq x y z
N MET A 1 -15.29 6.52 14.02
CA MET A 1 -14.86 6.97 12.68
C MET A 1 -13.84 5.96 12.17
N PRO A 2 -14.04 5.29 11.03
CA PRO A 2 -13.04 4.37 10.51
C PRO A 2 -11.79 5.16 10.09
N LEU A 3 -10.62 4.75 10.57
CA LEU A 3 -9.32 5.32 10.15
C LEU A 3 -9.05 4.90 8.71
N LEU A 4 -8.86 5.85 7.80
CA LEU A 4 -8.51 5.59 6.40
C LEU A 4 -7.03 5.89 6.16
N ILE A 5 -6.30 4.92 5.61
CA ILE A 5 -4.88 5.03 5.26
C ILE A 5 -4.75 4.99 3.75
N GLY A 6 -4.25 6.07 3.16
CA GLY A 6 -3.92 6.16 1.72
C GLY A 6 -2.49 5.76 1.45
N VAL A 7 -2.27 4.97 0.40
CA VAL A 7 -0.95 4.51 -0.05
C VAL A 7 -0.77 4.90 -1.52
N PRO A 8 -0.12 6.04 -1.81
CA PRO A 8 0.16 6.48 -3.18
C PRO A 8 1.33 5.69 -3.79
N ALA A 9 1.43 5.74 -5.12
CA ALA A 9 2.63 5.29 -5.82
C ALA A 9 3.74 6.35 -5.68
N GLU A 10 4.97 5.91 -5.50
CA GLU A 10 6.15 6.80 -5.55
C GLU A 10 6.34 7.35 -6.97
N THR A 11 6.71 8.64 -7.08
CA THR A 11 6.86 9.33 -8.37
C THR A 11 8.32 9.65 -8.72
N ILE A 12 9.26 9.34 -7.84
CA ILE A 12 10.68 9.63 -8.03
C ILE A 12 11.28 8.58 -8.98
N ASP A 13 12.04 9.05 -9.97
CA ASP A 13 12.72 8.17 -10.91
C ASP A 13 13.66 7.19 -10.20
N GLY A 14 13.52 5.91 -10.53
CA GLY A 14 14.31 4.84 -9.92
C GLY A 14 13.86 4.39 -8.53
N GLU A 15 12.84 5.03 -7.94
CA GLU A 15 12.23 4.58 -6.70
C GLU A 15 11.44 3.28 -6.93
N ARG A 16 11.65 2.30 -6.06
CA ARG A 16 11.04 0.96 -6.14
C ARG A 16 10.43 0.51 -4.82
N ARG A 17 10.53 1.31 -3.77
CA ARG A 17 9.95 1.02 -2.47
C ARG A 17 8.45 1.29 -2.51
N LEU A 18 7.74 0.63 -1.61
CA LEU A 18 6.34 0.88 -1.31
C LEU A 18 6.23 1.32 0.14
N SER A 19 5.41 2.32 0.44
CA SER A 19 5.31 2.91 1.79
C SER A 19 4.84 1.91 2.86
N VAL A 20 4.23 0.79 2.45
CA VAL A 20 3.77 -0.29 3.34
C VAL A 20 3.87 -1.65 2.63
N VAL A 21 4.21 -2.71 3.35
CA VAL A 21 4.19 -4.09 2.83
C VAL A 21 2.85 -4.78 3.12
N PRO A 22 2.43 -5.78 2.32
CA PRO A 22 1.13 -6.45 2.51
C PRO A 22 0.89 -6.99 3.93
N ASP A 23 1.93 -7.47 4.62
CA ASP A 23 1.79 -7.99 5.98
C ASP A 23 1.46 -6.92 7.02
N VAL A 24 1.88 -5.67 6.79
CA VAL A 24 1.53 -4.54 7.65
C VAL A 24 0.11 -4.05 7.31
N VAL A 25 -0.27 -4.08 6.04
CA VAL A 25 -1.66 -3.79 5.60
C VAL A 25 -2.66 -4.73 6.28
N LYS A 26 -2.33 -6.02 6.41
CA LYS A 26 -3.16 -6.99 7.17
C LYS A 26 -3.31 -6.59 8.64
N LYS A 27 -2.24 -6.12 9.28
CA LYS A 27 -2.28 -5.67 10.69
C LYS A 27 -3.16 -4.42 10.86
N TYR A 28 -3.05 -3.44 9.96
CA TYR A 28 -3.90 -2.24 10.00
C TYR A 28 -5.39 -2.58 9.85
N GLN A 29 -5.71 -3.48 8.92
CA GLN A 29 -7.08 -3.98 8.76
C GLN A 29 -7.58 -4.71 10.02
N GLY A 30 -6.74 -5.54 10.65
CA GLY A 30 -7.07 -6.20 11.92
C GLY A 30 -7.31 -5.24 13.09
N LEU A 31 -6.73 -4.04 13.04
CA LEU A 31 -6.97 -2.96 14.01
C LEU A 31 -8.18 -2.08 13.66
N GLY A 32 -8.90 -2.38 12.57
CA GLY A 32 -10.09 -1.64 12.12
C GLY A 32 -9.80 -0.44 11.22
N ALA A 33 -8.59 -0.32 10.66
CA ALA A 33 -8.29 0.69 9.65
C ALA A 33 -8.69 0.20 8.25
N HIS A 34 -9.18 1.11 7.41
CA HIS A 34 -9.38 0.90 5.99
C HIS A 34 -8.14 1.36 5.24
N VAL A 35 -7.69 0.58 4.25
CA VAL A 35 -6.51 0.90 3.45
C VAL A 35 -6.93 1.08 2.00
N MET A 36 -6.54 2.20 1.40
CA MET A 36 -6.74 2.50 -0.02
C MET A 36 -5.37 2.65 -0.69
N MET A 37 -5.12 1.81 -1.69
CA MET A 37 -3.90 1.86 -2.52
C MET A 37 -4.20 2.44 -3.89
N GLN A 38 -3.29 3.26 -4.39
CA GLN A 38 -3.28 3.63 -5.80
C GLN A 38 -2.99 2.39 -6.66
N THR A 39 -3.76 2.19 -7.72
CA THR A 39 -3.57 1.09 -8.68
C THR A 39 -2.12 1.08 -9.19
N GLY A 40 -1.46 -0.07 -9.07
CA GLY A 40 -0.08 -0.27 -9.50
C GLY A 40 1.01 0.30 -8.58
N ALA A 41 0.67 0.84 -7.40
CA ALA A 41 1.67 1.41 -6.48
C ALA A 41 2.75 0.40 -6.06
N GLY A 42 2.38 -0.88 -5.96
CA GLY A 42 3.29 -1.96 -5.58
C GLY A 42 4.13 -2.55 -6.72
N VAL A 43 3.83 -2.24 -7.98
CA VAL A 43 4.47 -2.89 -9.14
C VAL A 43 6.00 -2.74 -9.15
N PRO A 44 6.57 -1.54 -8.88
CA PRO A 44 8.02 -1.38 -8.78
C PRO A 44 8.67 -2.21 -7.67
N ALA A 45 7.90 -2.51 -6.62
CA ALA A 45 8.30 -3.31 -5.45
C ALA A 45 7.98 -4.81 -5.62
N HIS A 46 7.55 -5.24 -6.82
CA HIS A 46 7.09 -6.61 -7.12
C HIS A 46 5.82 -7.07 -6.38
N TYR A 47 5.01 -6.13 -5.88
CA TYR A 47 3.68 -6.40 -5.35
C TYR A 47 2.62 -6.05 -6.40
N ARG A 48 1.87 -7.05 -6.86
CA ARG A 48 0.78 -6.85 -7.84
C ARG A 48 -0.53 -6.63 -7.09
N ASP A 49 -1.45 -5.87 -7.69
CA ASP A 49 -2.74 -5.52 -7.08
C ASP A 49 -3.67 -6.75 -6.87
N ASP A 50 -3.41 -7.85 -7.57
CA ASP A 50 -4.13 -9.12 -7.54
C ASP A 50 -3.55 -10.15 -6.55
N ALA A 51 -2.51 -9.78 -5.79
CA ALA A 51 -1.79 -10.66 -4.85
C ALA A 51 -2.29 -10.58 -3.40
#